data_AF-A0A345ULY3-F1
#
_entry.id   AF-A0A345ULY3-F1
#
_cell.length_a   1.000
_cell.length_b   1.000
_cell.length_c   1.000
_cell.angle_alpha   90.00
_cell.angle_beta   90.00
_cell.angle_gamma   90.00
#
_symmetry.space_group_name_H-M   'P 1'
#
loop_
_entity.id
_entity.type
_entity.pdbx_description
1 polymer ?
#
loop_
_entity_poly.entity_id
_entity_poly.type
_entity_poly.pdbx_seq_one_letter_code
_entity_poly.pdbx_strand_id
1 'polypeptide(L)'
;MNSYNDDQYEDEPDPFGDFESHSDEYENSLNDMQVQQGRFSCSFCGSPNDTFIDPSQGPDQEYIEDCQTCCAPNQLRLSWQESTSSWEMHSSEY
;
A
#
# COMPACT_ATOMS: atom_id res chain seq x y z
N MET A 1 -68.24 8.35 -3.99
CA MET A 1 -67.88 6.91 -3.90
C MET A 1 -67.62 6.37 -5.30
N ASN A 2 -66.36 6.07 -5.59
CA ASN A 2 -65.81 5.13 -6.59
C ASN A 2 -64.29 5.20 -6.31
N SER A 3 -63.70 4.43 -5.40
CA SER A 3 -63.46 2.97 -5.40
C SER A 3 -62.63 2.53 -6.61
N TYR A 4 -61.31 2.53 -6.41
CA TYR A 4 -60.20 1.78 -7.03
C TYR A 4 -60.27 1.33 -8.50
N ASN A 5 -59.18 1.60 -9.22
CA ASN A 5 -58.32 0.67 -9.97
C ASN A 5 -57.02 1.47 -10.22
N ASP A 6 -55.89 1.21 -9.55
CA ASP A 6 -54.99 0.06 -9.67
C ASP A 6 -54.59 -0.28 -11.10
N ASP A 7 -53.28 -0.41 -11.27
CA ASP A 7 -52.53 -0.73 -12.48
C ASP A 7 -52.56 0.29 -13.62
N GLN A 8 -51.42 0.97 -13.81
CA GLN A 8 -50.73 1.24 -15.08
C GLN A 8 -49.60 2.26 -14.80
N TYR A 9 -48.69 1.91 -13.88
CA TYR A 9 -47.32 2.42 -13.98
C TYR A 9 -46.66 1.50 -15.00
N GLU A 10 -46.44 2.01 -16.21
CA GLU A 10 -45.69 1.29 -17.21
C GLU A 10 -44.27 1.09 -16.67
N ASP A 11 -43.85 -0.17 -16.57
CA ASP A 11 -42.49 -0.60 -16.23
C ASP A 11 -41.53 -0.03 -17.28
N GLU A 12 -41.04 1.18 -17.06
CA GLU A 12 -39.89 1.71 -17.76
C GLU A 12 -38.67 0.85 -17.36
N PRO A 13 -38.02 0.14 -18.29
CA PRO A 13 -36.87 -0.68 -17.95
C PRO A 13 -35.75 0.20 -17.40
N ASP A 14 -35.23 -0.18 -16.22
CA ASP A 14 -34.15 0.55 -15.55
C ASP A 14 -32.94 0.70 -16.51
N PRO A 15 -32.51 1.95 -16.83
CA PRO A 15 -31.37 2.18 -17.71
C PRO A 15 -30.02 1.80 -17.08
N PHE A 16 -30.00 1.43 -15.80
CA PHE A 16 -28.83 0.90 -15.12
C PHE A 16 -28.90 -0.63 -15.16
N GLY A 17 -28.50 -1.17 -16.30
CA GLY A 17 -28.52 -2.60 -16.62
C GLY A 17 -27.97 -3.50 -15.52
N ASP A 18 -28.44 -4.75 -15.54
CA ASP A 18 -28.07 -5.86 -14.66
C ASP A 18 -26.65 -5.72 -14.14
N PHE A 19 -26.51 -5.23 -12.91
CA PHE A 19 -25.29 -5.39 -12.14
C PHE A 19 -25.20 -6.87 -11.83
N GLU A 20 -24.69 -7.65 -12.78
CA GLU A 20 -24.26 -9.00 -12.52
C GLU A 20 -23.27 -8.90 -11.35
N SER A 21 -23.70 -9.39 -10.20
CA SER A 21 -22.87 -9.56 -9.02
C SER A 21 -21.79 -10.61 -9.32
N HIS A 22 -20.77 -10.21 -10.08
CA HIS A 22 -19.50 -10.93 -10.17
C HIS A 22 -18.62 -10.47 -9.00
N SER A 23 -19.08 -10.72 -7.78
CA SER A 23 -18.35 -10.36 -6.55
C SER A 23 -17.17 -11.28 -6.25
N ASP A 24 -16.95 -12.34 -7.03
CA ASP A 24 -15.93 -13.36 -6.70
C ASP A 24 -14.59 -13.18 -7.45
N GLU A 25 -14.51 -12.26 -8.43
CA GLU A 25 -13.25 -11.97 -9.15
C GLU A 25 -12.50 -10.73 -8.61
N TYR A 26 -13.16 -9.86 -7.84
CA TYR A 26 -12.56 -8.58 -7.43
C TYR A 26 -11.62 -8.71 -6.21
N GLU A 27 -11.84 -9.72 -5.34
CA GLU A 27 -11.10 -9.84 -4.08
C GLU A 27 -9.67 -10.40 -4.23
N ASN A 28 -9.30 -10.95 -5.40
CA ASN A 28 -7.97 -11.53 -5.63
C ASN A 28 -6.91 -10.56 -6.19
N SER A 29 -7.26 -9.29 -6.43
CA SER A 29 -6.37 -8.30 -7.06
C SER A 29 -5.51 -7.49 -6.06
N LEU A 30 -5.79 -7.57 -4.76
CA LEU A 30 -5.18 -6.69 -3.74
C LEU A 30 -3.93 -7.25 -3.05
N ASN A 31 -3.50 -8.47 -3.39
CA ASN A 31 -2.48 -9.21 -2.62
C ASN A 31 -1.01 -8.98 -3.05
N ASP A 32 -0.72 -8.06 -3.98
CA ASP A 32 0.63 -7.94 -4.57
C ASP A 32 1.47 -6.76 -4.04
N MET A 33 1.03 -6.07 -2.98
CA MET A 33 1.85 -5.06 -2.30
C MET A 33 2.70 -5.69 -1.20
N GLN A 34 3.75 -6.44 -1.57
CA GLN A 34 4.67 -7.06 -0.61
C GLN A 34 5.74 -6.08 -0.10
N VAL A 35 5.32 -5.17 0.78
CA VAL A 35 6.25 -4.28 1.49
C VAL A 35 6.84 -5.01 2.71
N GLN A 36 8.15 -4.89 2.94
CA GLN A 36 8.84 -5.50 4.09
C GLN A 36 9.12 -4.46 5.18
N GLN A 37 9.17 -4.87 6.44
CA GLN A 37 9.52 -3.97 7.55
C GLN A 37 11.04 -3.87 7.71
N GLY A 38 11.53 -2.66 7.96
CA GLY A 38 12.94 -2.37 8.23
C GLY A 38 13.11 -1.47 9.46
N ARG A 39 14.33 -1.41 9.99
CA ARG A 39 14.67 -0.54 11.12
C ARG A 39 16.06 0.03 10.93
N PHE A 40 16.23 1.32 11.21
CA PHE A 40 17.53 1.99 11.19
C PHE A 40 17.76 2.83 12.45
N SER A 41 19.01 3.14 12.73
CA SER A 41 19.40 4.09 13.76
C SER A 41 19.69 5.43 13.12
N CYS A 42 19.11 6.51 13.63
CA CYS A 42 19.37 7.84 13.09
C CYS A 42 20.84 8.22 13.23
N SER A 43 21.47 8.68 12.15
CA SER A 43 22.88 9.09 12.15
C SER A 43 23.13 10.39 12.93
N PHE A 44 22.09 11.17 13.19
CA PHE A 44 22.17 12.44 13.90
C PHE A 44 21.96 12.29 15.42
N CYS A 45 20.84 11.68 15.83
CA CYS A 45 20.48 11.58 17.26
C CYS A 45 20.63 10.17 17.85
N GLY A 46 20.87 9.15 17.02
CA GLY A 46 21.02 7.76 17.45
C GLY A 46 19.71 7.04 17.82
N SER A 47 18.54 7.66 17.70
CA SER A 47 17.27 6.99 18.02
C SER A 47 16.96 5.89 16.99
N PRO A 48 16.30 4.80 17.41
CA PRO A 48 15.81 3.78 16.49
C PRO A 48 14.55 4.27 15.76
N ASN A 49 14.46 3.99 14.46
CA ASN A 49 13.33 4.37 13.60
C ASN A 49 12.89 3.15 12.80
N ASP A 50 11.57 2.98 12.68
CA ASP A 50 10.97 1.93 11.87
C ASP A 50 10.65 2.50 10.47
N THR A 51 10.86 1.71 9.43
CA THR A 51 10.62 2.09 8.04
C THR A 51 10.15 0.87 7.23
N PHE A 52 9.90 1.07 5.95
CA PHE A 52 9.48 0.02 5.04
C PHE A 52 10.44 -0.10 3.87
N ILE A 53 10.66 -1.33 3.44
CA ILE A 53 11.47 -1.69 2.27
C ILE A 53 10.51 -2.12 1.19
N ASP A 54 10.59 -1.50 0.02
CA ASP A 54 9.82 -1.86 -1.17
C ASP A 54 10.70 -2.69 -2.12
N PRO A 55 10.55 -4.02 -2.15
CA PRO A 55 11.37 -4.88 -3.01
C PRO A 55 11.19 -4.60 -4.51
N SER A 56 10.10 -3.92 -4.92
CA SER A 56 9.85 -3.60 -6.33
C SER A 56 10.87 -2.62 -6.92
N GLN A 57 11.55 -1.85 -6.07
CA GLN A 57 12.57 -0.86 -6.46
C GLN A 57 13.94 -1.48 -6.81
N GLY A 58 14.05 -2.83 -6.77
CA GLY A 58 15.26 -3.56 -7.12
C GLY A 58 16.15 -3.90 -5.92
N PRO A 59 17.20 -4.71 -6.10
CA PRO A 59 18.03 -5.22 -5.00
C PRO A 59 18.93 -4.17 -4.36
N ASP A 60 19.27 -3.09 -5.07
CA ASP A 60 20.09 -1.98 -4.56
C ASP A 60 19.25 -0.70 -4.61
N GLN A 61 18.99 -0.11 -3.45
CA GLN A 61 18.11 1.05 -3.32
C GLN A 61 18.76 2.13 -2.46
N GLU A 62 18.46 3.38 -2.75
CA GLU A 62 18.90 4.51 -1.94
C GLU A 62 17.80 5.56 -1.88
N TYR A 63 17.38 5.94 -0.67
CA TYR A 63 16.35 6.95 -0.46
C TYR A 63 16.57 7.70 0.85
N ILE A 64 15.92 8.87 0.96
CA ILE A 64 16.02 9.73 2.14
C ILE A 64 14.80 9.50 3.02
N GLU A 65 15.04 9.23 4.30
CA GLU A 65 14.02 9.02 5.32
C GLU A 65 14.30 9.93 6.53
N ASP A 66 13.31 10.69 6.96
CA ASP A 66 13.44 11.56 8.13
C ASP A 66 13.36 10.76 9.44
N CYS A 67 14.16 11.18 10.43
CA CYS A 67 14.06 10.61 11.76
C CYS A 67 12.74 11.01 12.46
N GLN A 68 11.98 10.03 12.95
CA GLN A 68 10.72 10.20 13.68
C GLN A 68 10.90 10.92 15.04
N THR A 69 12.13 11.00 15.56
CA THR A 69 12.44 11.68 16.84
C THR A 69 12.97 13.10 16.65
N CYS A 70 13.94 13.29 15.74
CA CYS A 70 14.66 14.57 15.59
C CYS A 70 14.41 15.27 14.25
N CYS A 71 13.62 14.67 13.35
CA CYS A 71 13.27 15.19 12.03
C CYS A 71 14.47 15.48 11.10
N ALA A 72 15.65 14.94 11.39
CA ALA A 72 16.82 15.06 10.51
C ALA A 72 16.75 14.02 9.38
N PRO A 73 17.12 14.39 8.14
CA PRO A 73 17.06 13.51 6.98
C PRO A 73 18.21 12.51 7.00
N ASN A 74 17.92 11.21 6.94
CA ASN A 74 18.93 10.14 6.85
C ASN A 74 18.94 9.58 5.44
N GLN A 75 20.12 9.39 4.87
CA GLN A 75 20.27 8.65 3.64
C GLN A 75 20.32 7.15 3.99
N LEU A 76 19.33 6.40 3.51
CA LEU A 76 19.25 4.96 3.68
C LEU A 76 19.71 4.27 2.40
N ARG A 77 20.70 3.39 2.52
CA ARG A 77 21.14 2.50 1.45
C ARG A 77 20.76 1.07 1.79
N LEU A 78 20.05 0.43 0.87
CA LEU A 78 19.63 -0.97 0.96
C LEU A 78 20.34 -1.81 -0.09
N SER A 79 20.74 -3.01 0.30
CA SER A 79 21.23 -4.05 -0.59
C SER A 79 20.64 -5.41 -0.24
N TRP A 80 20.12 -6.13 -1.23
CA TRP A 80 19.62 -7.49 -1.07
C TRP A 80 20.77 -8.49 -1.05
N GLN A 81 20.89 -9.24 0.04
CA GLN A 81 21.89 -10.29 0.18
C GLN A 81 21.30 -11.64 -0.26
N GLU A 82 21.69 -12.11 -1.45
CA GLU A 82 21.20 -13.38 -2.01
C GLU A 82 21.58 -14.60 -1.15
N SER A 83 22.73 -14.55 -0.46
CA SER A 83 23.24 -15.67 0.34
C SER A 83 22.42 -15.95 1.60
N THR A 84 21.81 -14.91 2.18
CA THR A 84 21.00 -14.97 3.40
C THR A 84 19.52 -14.72 3.13
N SER A 85 19.16 -14.38 1.89
CA SER A 85 17.81 -13.94 1.49
C SER A 85 17.28 -12.84 2.41
N SER A 86 18.10 -11.83 2.68
CA SER A 86 17.77 -10.75 3.61
C SER A 86 18.25 -9.39 3.11
N TRP A 87 17.55 -8.32 3.51
CA TRP A 87 17.99 -6.96 3.29
C TRP A 87 19.08 -6.54 4.27
N GLU A 88 20.09 -5.86 3.76
CA GLU A 88 21.08 -5.12 4.55
C GLU A 88 20.82 -3.62 4.39
N MET A 89 20.71 -2.92 5.51
CA MET A 89 20.38 -1.49 5.55
C MET A 89 21.49 -0.70 6.24
N HIS A 90 21.96 0.34 5.58
CA HIS A 90 22.92 1.29 6.13
C HIS A 90 22.33 2.69 6.14
N SER A 91 22.41 3.38 7.27
CA SER A 91 22.00 4.78 7.42
C SER A 91 23.22 5.68 7.53
N SER A 92 23.22 6.80 6.80
CA SER A 92 24.20 7.87 6.93
C SER A 92 23.56 9.25 7.00
N GLU A 93 24.36 10.26 7.36
CA GLU A 93 24.00 11.66 7.20
C GLU A 93 23.85 12.00 5.70
N TYR A 94 22.86 12.83 5.36
CA TYR A 94 22.63 13.33 3.99
C TYR A 94 23.24 14.72 3.79
#